data_AF-A0A2S9IVG9-F1
#
_entry.id   AF-A0A2S9IVG9-F1
#
_cell.length_a   1.000
_cell.length_b   1.000
_cell.length_c   1.000
_cell.angle_alpha   90.00
_cell.angle_beta   90.00
_cell.angle_gamma   90.00
#
_symmetry.space_group_name_H-M   'P 1'
#
loop_
_entity.id
_entity.type
_entity.pdbx_description
1 polymer ?
#
loop_
_entity_poly.entity_id
_entity_poly.type
_entity_poly.pdbx_seq_one_letter_code
_entity_poly.pdbx_strand_id
1 'polypeptide(L)'
;MKKENAESLDIAHFLFENDFGIVSTLDPDYDFVALEPTMLLVLTREDLDYLLARSPELLAAYHKLVAYWAAQRNYRAKLLLLSAAERKSLLIKRWGALTNRISNKDLASYLGMNVSYYSTI
;
A
#
# COMPACT_ATOMS: atom_id res chain seq x y z
N MET A 1 -4.02 19.45 29.29
CA MET A 1 -3.21 18.51 28.47
C MET A 1 -4.02 17.27 28.17
N LYS A 2 -4.67 17.20 27.00
CA LYS A 2 -5.19 15.94 26.45
C LYS A 2 -4.12 15.44 25.48
N LYS A 3 -3.38 14.40 25.87
CA LYS A 3 -2.59 13.60 24.93
C LYS A 3 -3.50 12.49 24.42
N GLU A 4 -3.25 12.10 23.17
CA GLU A 4 -3.80 10.96 22.43
C GLU A 4 -5.09 11.21 21.66
N ASN A 5 -4.92 11.78 20.47
CA ASN A 5 -5.35 11.14 19.24
C ASN A 5 -4.29 11.48 18.21
N ALA A 6 -3.24 10.66 18.11
CA ALA A 6 -2.44 10.63 16.89
C ALA A 6 -3.42 10.25 15.78
N GLU A 7 -3.74 11.24 14.94
CA GLU A 7 -4.69 11.18 13.85
C GLU A 7 -4.55 9.84 13.12
N SER A 8 -5.67 9.17 12.91
CA SER A 8 -5.74 7.98 12.10
C SER A 8 -5.28 8.35 10.69
N LEU A 9 -4.02 8.09 10.36
CA LEU A 9 -3.54 8.16 8.99
C LEU A 9 -4.40 7.19 8.15
N ASP A 10 -5.06 7.71 7.11
CA ASP A 10 -5.78 6.86 6.15
C ASP A 10 -4.74 6.11 5.32
N ILE A 11 -4.56 4.82 5.63
CA ILE A 11 -3.58 3.99 4.94
C ILE A 11 -4.20 3.54 3.62
N ALA A 12 -3.74 4.11 2.52
CA ALA A 12 -4.24 3.73 1.21
C ALA A 12 -3.60 2.44 0.66
N HIS A 13 -2.36 2.14 1.06
CA HIS A 13 -1.63 0.99 0.54
C HIS A 13 -0.48 0.53 1.46
N PHE A 14 -0.18 -0.77 1.42
CA PHE A 14 1.02 -1.36 2.02
C PHE A 14 1.90 -1.95 0.92
N LEU A 15 3.20 -1.69 1.01
CA LEU A 15 4.24 -2.24 0.14
C LEU A 15 5.08 -3.24 0.92
N PHE A 16 5.35 -4.40 0.32
CA PHE A 16 6.26 -5.41 0.86
C PHE A 16 7.53 -5.52 0.00
N GLU A 17 8.42 -6.44 0.36
CA GLU A 17 9.63 -6.70 -0.40
C GLU A 17 9.33 -7.08 -1.84
N ASN A 18 10.07 -6.48 -2.78
CA ASN A 18 9.89 -6.63 -4.23
C ASN A 18 8.59 -6.05 -4.80
N ASP A 19 7.79 -5.34 -3.99
CA ASP A 19 6.76 -4.47 -4.55
C ASP A 19 7.37 -3.19 -5.12
N PHE A 20 6.56 -2.51 -5.93
CA PHE A 20 6.87 -1.25 -6.57
C PHE A 20 5.80 -0.23 -6.21
N GLY A 21 6.22 0.99 -5.88
CA GLY A 21 5.34 2.11 -5.56
C GLY A 21 5.65 3.33 -6.41
N ILE A 22 4.63 4.13 -6.69
CA ILE A 22 4.77 5.42 -7.38
C ILE A 22 4.41 6.52 -6.40
N VAL A 23 5.36 7.43 -6.14
CA VAL A 23 5.07 8.71 -5.48
C VAL A 23 4.48 9.64 -6.52
N SER A 24 3.21 10.02 -6.35
CA SER A 24 2.58 11.00 -7.24
C SER A 24 3.01 12.40 -6.81
N THR A 25 3.51 13.21 -7.74
CA THR A 25 3.74 14.64 -7.49
C THR A 25 2.45 15.46 -7.45
N LEU A 26 1.32 14.85 -7.80
CA LEU A 26 0.00 15.50 -7.85
C LEU A 26 -0.76 15.45 -6.51
N ASP A 27 -0.29 14.65 -5.56
CA ASP A 27 -0.94 14.48 -4.26
C ASP A 27 0.13 14.62 -3.15
N PRO A 28 0.33 15.86 -2.64
CA PRO A 28 1.40 16.14 -1.67
C PRO A 28 1.12 15.55 -0.29
N ASP A 29 -0.09 15.05 -0.04
CA ASP A 29 -0.49 14.49 1.25
C ASP A 29 -0.22 12.98 1.33
N TYR A 30 0.36 12.39 0.27
CA TYR A 30 0.66 10.96 0.19
C TYR A 30 2.14 10.66 0.51
N ASP A 31 2.38 10.21 1.74
CA ASP A 31 3.72 9.84 2.20
C ASP A 31 3.94 8.33 2.31
N PHE A 32 5.17 7.90 2.03
CA PHE A 32 5.63 6.55 2.37
C PHE A 32 6.24 6.56 3.76
N VAL A 33 5.69 5.73 4.65
CA VAL A 33 6.18 5.53 6.02
C VAL A 33 6.71 4.12 6.17
N ALA A 34 7.97 3.98 6.58
CA ALA A 34 8.56 2.69 6.88
C ALA A 34 8.01 2.15 8.21
N LEU A 35 7.40 0.97 8.20
CA LEU A 35 6.87 0.30 9.40
C LEU A 35 7.93 -0.56 10.11
N GLU A 36 9.01 -0.87 9.41
CA GLU A 36 10.14 -1.67 9.86
C GLU A 36 11.41 -1.22 9.10
N PRO A 37 12.63 -1.62 9.53
CA PRO A 37 13.86 -1.28 8.81
C PRO A 37 13.78 -1.67 7.33
N THR A 38 13.77 -0.67 6.45
CA THR A 38 13.47 -0.84 5.03
C THR A 38 14.56 -0.21 4.17
N MET A 39 14.86 -0.83 3.03
CA MET A 39 15.69 -0.26 1.98
C MET A 39 14.86 -0.10 0.72
N LEU A 40 14.97 1.06 0.07
CA LEU A 40 14.27 1.37 -1.17
C LEU A 40 15.28 1.62 -2.28
N LEU A 41 15.02 1.07 -3.46
CA LEU A 41 15.65 1.51 -4.70
C LEU A 41 14.76 2.60 -5.31
N VAL A 42 15.30 3.81 -5.43
CA VAL A 42 14.56 4.96 -5.93
C VAL A 42 15.05 5.30 -7.33
N LEU A 43 14.11 5.47 -8.26
CA LEU A 43 14.35 5.97 -9.61
C LEU A 43 13.58 7.27 -9.77
N THR A 44 14.27 8.35 -10.15
CA THR A 44 13.59 9.61 -10.45
C THR A 44 12.78 9.48 -11.73
N ARG A 45 11.83 10.39 -11.96
CA ARG A 45 11.07 10.41 -13.20
C ARG A 45 11.99 10.61 -14.40
N GLU A 46 12.96 11.51 -14.26
CA GLU A 46 13.92 11.86 -15.29
C GLU A 46 14.82 10.66 -15.64
N ASP A 47 15.29 9.92 -14.64
CA ASP A 47 16.10 8.71 -14.85
C ASP A 47 15.28 7.59 -15.52
N LEU A 48 14.00 7.45 -15.12
CA LEU A 48 13.09 6.49 -15.74
C LEU A 48 12.80 6.86 -17.21
N ASP A 49 12.49 8.12 -17.49
CA ASP A 49 12.23 8.60 -18.85
C ASP A 49 13.48 8.40 -19.74
N TYR A 50 14.67 8.69 -19.20
CA TYR A 50 15.94 8.44 -19.88
C TYR A 50 16.17 6.94 -20.14
N LEU A 51 15.94 6.07 -19.15
CA LEU A 51 16.09 4.62 -19.27
C LEU A 51 15.16 4.05 -20.34
N LEU A 52 13.89 4.45 -20.34
CA LEU A 52 12.89 3.96 -21.30
C LEU A 52 13.13 4.47 -22.71
N ALA A 53 13.67 5.69 -22.87
CA ALA A 53 14.07 6.21 -24.17
C ALA A 53 15.27 5.45 -24.77
N ARG A 54 16.21 4.99 -23.92
CA ARG A 54 17.43 4.30 -24.35
C ARG A 54 17.24 2.79 -24.54
N SER A 55 16.31 2.19 -23.82
CA SER A 55 15.96 0.77 -23.87
C SER A 55 14.45 0.58 -24.04
N PRO A 56 13.88 0.79 -25.24
CA PRO A 56 12.45 0.67 -25.50
C PRO A 56 11.85 -0.70 -25.16
N GLU A 57 12.67 -1.76 -25.16
CA GLU A 57 12.30 -3.11 -24.73
C GLU A 57 11.78 -3.16 -23.28
N LEU A 58 12.17 -2.21 -22.44
CA LEU A 58 11.72 -2.09 -21.05
C LEU A 58 10.30 -1.51 -20.93
N LEU A 59 9.76 -0.86 -21.96
CA LEU A 59 8.41 -0.27 -21.92
C LEU A 59 7.34 -1.30 -21.56
N ALA A 60 7.44 -2.51 -22.10
CA ALA A 60 6.50 -3.59 -21.78
C ALA A 60 6.57 -4.00 -20.30
N ALA A 61 7.77 -4.02 -19.71
CA ALA A 61 7.94 -4.31 -18.28
C ALA A 61 7.41 -3.15 -17.42
N TYR A 62 7.69 -1.91 -17.80
CA TYR A 62 7.18 -0.72 -17.12
C TYR A 62 5.65 -0.68 -17.11
N HIS A 63 4.99 -0.90 -18.24
CA HIS A 63 3.53 -0.97 -18.29
C HIS A 63 2.95 -2.06 -17.38
N LYS A 64 3.62 -3.22 -17.26
CA LYS A 64 3.21 -4.27 -16.33
C LYS A 64 3.34 -3.82 -14.87
N LEU A 65 4.41 -3.10 -14.52
CA LEU A 65 4.59 -2.54 -13.17
C LEU A 65 3.50 -1.52 -12.83
N VAL A 66 3.19 -0.61 -13.76
CA VAL A 66 2.11 0.38 -13.57
C VAL A 66 0.75 -0.31 -13.43
N ALA A 67 0.45 -1.31 -14.26
CA ALA A 67 -0.78 -2.08 -14.18
C ALA A 67 -0.88 -2.87 -12.86
N TYR A 68 0.22 -3.46 -12.41
CA TYR A 68 0.30 -4.14 -11.11
C TYR A 68 0.01 -3.15 -9.97
N TRP A 69 0.68 -2.00 -9.94
CA TRP A 69 0.45 -0.94 -8.94
C TRP A 69 -1.02 -0.49 -8.91
N ALA A 70 -1.62 -0.25 -10.07
CA ALA A 70 -3.03 0.11 -10.16
C ALA A 70 -3.97 -1.00 -9.66
N ALA A 71 -3.68 -2.26 -10.00
CA ALA A 71 -4.47 -3.41 -9.55
C ALA A 71 -4.44 -3.57 -8.02
N GLN A 72 -3.28 -3.30 -7.41
CA GLN A 72 -3.10 -3.33 -5.96
C GLN A 72 -3.99 -2.31 -5.24
N ARG A 73 -4.04 -1.06 -5.73
CA ARG A 73 -4.92 -0.02 -5.17
C ARG A 73 -6.40 -0.33 -5.42
N ASN A 74 -6.74 -0.80 -6.61
CA ASN A 74 -8.11 -1.22 -6.95
C ASN A 74 -8.59 -2.38 -6.08
N TYR A 75 -7.70 -3.26 -5.61
CA TYR A 75 -8.07 -4.32 -4.70
C TYR A 75 -8.57 -3.78 -3.35
N ARG A 76 -7.93 -2.75 -2.77
CA ARG A 76 -8.45 -2.10 -1.55
C ARG A 76 -9.85 -1.55 -1.79
N ALA A 77 -10.05 -0.82 -2.89
CA ALA A 77 -11.37 -0.26 -3.23
C ALA A 77 -12.44 -1.36 -3.29
N LYS A 78 -12.13 -2.52 -3.89
CA LYS A 78 -13.03 -3.68 -3.92
C LYS A 78 -13.30 -4.26 -2.53
N LEU A 79 -12.29 -4.36 -1.68
CA LEU A 79 -12.49 -4.80 -0.29
C LEU A 79 -13.47 -3.90 0.45
N LEU A 80 -13.33 -2.57 0.30
CA LEU A 80 -14.19 -1.61 1.01
C LEU A 80 -15.68 -1.70 0.63
N LEU A 81 -16.04 -2.41 -0.43
CA LEU A 81 -17.43 -2.69 -0.81
C LEU A 81 -18.04 -3.90 -0.08
N LEU A 82 -17.23 -4.70 0.61
CA LEU A 82 -17.64 -5.93 1.31
C LEU A 82 -17.98 -5.64 2.77
N SER A 83 -18.54 -6.64 3.47
CA SER A 83 -18.71 -6.56 4.92
C SER A 83 -17.36 -6.60 5.66
N ALA A 84 -17.33 -6.11 6.90
CA ALA A 84 -16.09 -6.03 7.69
C ALA A 84 -15.43 -7.42 7.91
N ALA A 85 -16.23 -8.47 8.13
CA ALA A 85 -15.74 -9.83 8.28
C ALA A 85 -15.08 -10.35 6.98
N GLU A 86 -15.73 -10.14 5.83
CA GLU A 86 -15.22 -10.56 4.52
C GLU A 86 -13.94 -9.81 4.16
N ARG A 87 -13.87 -8.49 4.41
CA ARG A 87 -12.67 -7.67 4.22
C ARG A 87 -11.46 -8.28 4.90
N LYS A 88 -11.60 -8.57 6.19
CA LYS A 88 -10.52 -9.14 7.00
C LYS A 88 -10.13 -10.54 6.52
N SER A 89 -11.12 -11.40 6.28
CA SER A 89 -10.89 -12.77 5.80
C SER A 89 -10.13 -12.79 4.47
N LEU A 90 -10.54 -11.96 3.50
CA LEU A 90 -9.88 -11.86 2.20
C LEU A 90 -8.48 -11.26 2.30
N LEU A 91 -8.27 -10.28 3.18
CA LEU A 91 -6.94 -9.71 3.42
C LEU A 91 -5.98 -10.76 3.96
N ILE A 92 -6.39 -11.50 5.01
CA ILE A 92 -5.58 -12.56 5.61
C ILE A 92 -5.31 -13.67 4.59
N LYS A 93 -6.31 -14.04 3.78
CA LYS A 93 -6.12 -15.02 2.70
C LYS A 93 -5.10 -14.56 1.67
N ARG A 94 -5.06 -13.26 1.36
CA ARG A 94 -4.17 -12.69 0.36
C ARG A 94 -2.73 -12.54 0.85
N TRP A 95 -2.56 -11.99 2.05
CA TRP A 95 -1.25 -11.61 2.59
C TRP A 95 -0.66 -12.65 3.55
N GLY A 96 -1.48 -13.57 4.08
CA GLY A 96 -1.03 -14.64 4.95
C GLY A 96 -0.22 -14.10 6.12
N ALA A 97 0.98 -14.62 6.32
CA ALA A 97 1.87 -14.23 7.40
C ALA A 97 2.34 -12.76 7.34
N LEU A 98 2.24 -12.09 6.19
CA LEU A 98 2.65 -10.68 6.06
C LEU A 98 1.78 -9.76 6.92
N THR A 99 0.53 -10.13 7.21
CA THR A 99 -0.32 -9.33 8.12
C THR A 99 0.24 -9.24 9.52
N ASN A 100 1.04 -10.22 9.97
CA ASN A 100 1.63 -10.24 11.31
C ASN A 100 2.72 -9.18 11.50
N ARG A 101 3.23 -8.59 10.41
CA ARG A 101 4.24 -7.52 10.43
C ARG A 101 3.63 -6.14 10.61
N ILE A 102 2.30 -6.03 10.45
CA ILE A 102 1.58 -4.76 10.48
C ILE A 102 0.76 -4.71 11.77
N SER A 103 0.71 -3.55 12.41
CA SER A 103 -0.10 -3.38 13.62
C SER A 103 -1.59 -3.58 13.31
N ASN A 104 -2.35 -4.13 14.27
CA ASN A 104 -3.80 -4.24 14.15
C ASN A 104 -4.49 -2.88 13.91
N LYS A 105 -3.90 -1.79 14.44
CA LYS A 105 -4.40 -0.44 14.22
C LYS A 105 -4.31 -0.05 12.74
N ASP A 106 -3.17 -0.31 12.12
CA ASP A 106 -2.91 0.05 10.72
C ASP A 106 -3.72 -0.83 9.77
N LEU A 107 -3.84 -2.13 10.06
CA LEU A 107 -4.70 -3.03 9.30
C LEU A 107 -6.17 -2.62 9.39
N ALA A 108 -6.63 -2.21 10.58
CA ALA A 108 -7.99 -1.70 10.76
C ALA A 108 -8.23 -0.39 9.99
N SER A 109 -7.27 0.55 9.99
CA SER A 109 -7.31 1.78 9.18
C SER A 109 -7.41 1.45 7.69
N TYR A 110 -6.52 0.58 7.19
CA TYR A 110 -6.51 0.16 5.78
C TYR A 110 -7.82 -0.46 5.32
N LEU A 111 -8.49 -1.26 6.17
CA LEU A 111 -9.77 -1.89 5.86
C LEU A 111 -11.01 -1.03 6.20
N GLY A 112 -10.81 0.17 6.74
CA GLY A 112 -11.88 1.08 7.14
C GLY A 112 -12.78 0.48 8.23
N MET A 113 -12.19 -0.09 9.28
CA MET A 113 -12.92 -0.71 10.41
C MET A 113 -12.33 -0.32 11.77
N ASN A 114 -13.07 -0.59 12.85
CA ASN A 114 -12.59 -0.35 14.20
C ASN A 114 -11.49 -1.34 14.60
N VAL A 115 -10.45 -0.86 15.29
CA VAL A 115 -9.34 -1.66 15.83
C VAL A 115 -9.83 -2.79 16.75
N SER A 116 -10.85 -2.54 17.58
CA SER A 116 -11.43 -3.55 18.46
C SER A 116 -12.03 -4.70 17.66
N TYR A 117 -12.77 -4.39 16.59
CA TYR A 117 -13.33 -5.38 15.67
C TYR A 117 -12.22 -6.19 14.99
N TYR A 118 -11.17 -5.52 14.50
CA TYR A 118 -10.02 -6.20 13.91
C TYR A 118 -9.30 -7.12 14.91
N SER A 119 -9.31 -6.81 16.20
CA SER A 119 -8.58 -7.59 17.22
C SER A 119 -9.38 -8.76 17.84
N THR A 120 -10.70 -8.82 17.62
CA THR A 120 -11.60 -9.78 18.29
C THR A 120 -11.83 -11.08 17.51
N ILE A 121 -11.49 -11.08 16.22
CA ILE A 121 -11.68 -12.21 15.28
C ILE A 121 -10.31 -12.75 14.87
#